data_AF-A0A946GS30-F1
#
_entry.id   AF-A0A946GS30-F1
#
_cell.length_a   1.000
_cell.length_b   1.000
_cell.length_c   1.000
_cell.angle_alpha   90.00
_cell.angle_beta   90.00
_cell.angle_gamma   90.00
#
_symmetry.space_group_name_H-M   'P 1'
#
loop_
_entity.id
_entity.type
_entity.pdbx_description
1 polymer ?
#
loop_
_entity_poly.entity_id
_entity_poly.type
_entity_poly.pdbx_seq_one_letter_code
_entity_poly.pdbx_strand_id
1 'polypeptide(L)' 'MRTLNSDNDSPKGNLRNFDLSVDEIRLIKSIDEMNVTVNRIQQLDPQSPRIKYIRLEIKNLEGRLDDLRDNTLIS' A
#
# COMPACT_ATOMS: atom_id res chain seq x y z
N MET A 1 45.50 -4.69 -25.06
CA MET A 1 45.49 -4.02 -23.74
C MET A 1 44.42 -2.92 -23.79
N ARG A 2 43.24 -3.17 -23.22
CA ARG A 2 42.12 -2.21 -23.16
C ARG A 2 41.73 -2.09 -21.70
N THR A 3 41.93 -0.91 -21.12
CA THR A 3 41.41 -0.52 -19.81
C THR A 3 39.90 -0.28 -19.92
N LEU A 4 39.12 -0.84 -19.02
CA LEU A 4 37.73 -0.43 -18.79
C LEU A 4 37.55 -0.11 -17.31
N ASN A 5 37.19 1.17 -17.11
CA ASN A 5 36.83 1.89 -15.90
C ASN A 5 35.83 1.09 -15.04
N SER A 6 36.08 1.00 -13.74
CA SER A 6 35.58 1.92 -12.70
C SER A 6 34.06 1.83 -12.53
N ASP A 7 33.70 1.34 -11.34
CA ASP A 7 32.52 1.73 -10.56
C ASP A 7 31.16 1.40 -11.17
N ASN A 8 30.81 0.12 -11.08
CA ASN A 8 29.42 -0.27 -10.86
C ASN A 8 29.19 -0.45 -9.34
N ASP A 9 29.40 0.64 -8.60
CA ASP A 9 28.66 0.90 -7.36
C ASP A 9 27.20 1.18 -7.76
N SER A 10 26.52 0.13 -8.24
CA SER A 10 25.08 0.11 -8.10
C SER A 10 24.84 -0.05 -6.61
N PRO A 11 24.19 0.90 -5.91
CA PRO A 11 23.54 0.50 -4.69
C PRO A 11 22.56 -0.55 -5.17
N LYS A 12 22.87 -1.83 -4.92
CA LYS A 12 21.86 -2.85 -4.72
C LYS A 12 21.07 -2.31 -3.54
N GLY A 13 20.17 -1.36 -3.83
CA GLY A 13 19.26 -0.77 -2.89
C GLY A 13 18.61 -1.98 -2.27
N ASN A 14 19.00 -2.22 -1.02
CA ASN A 14 18.64 -3.41 -0.29
C ASN A 14 17.16 -3.59 -0.53
N LEU A 15 16.79 -4.66 -1.25
CA LEU A 15 15.46 -5.21 -1.16
C LEU A 15 15.35 -5.64 0.30
N ARG A 16 15.07 -4.66 1.17
CA ARG A 16 14.66 -4.89 2.54
C ARG A 16 13.43 -5.75 2.35
N ASN A 17 13.59 -7.03 2.63
CA ASN A 17 12.48 -7.91 2.87
C ASN A 17 11.73 -7.27 4.04
N PHE A 18 10.80 -6.37 3.71
CA PHE A 18 9.89 -5.77 4.66
C PHE A 18 8.92 -6.90 4.96
N ASP A 19 9.23 -7.68 5.99
CA ASP A 19 8.26 -8.58 6.58
C ASP A 19 7.09 -7.70 7.03
N LEU A 20 6.04 -7.68 6.22
CA LEU A 20 4.83 -6.94 6.56
C LEU A 20 4.34 -7.45 7.91
N SER A 21 4.09 -6.54 8.85
CA SER A 21 3.51 -6.93 10.13
C SER A 21 2.12 -7.55 9.87
N VAL A 22 1.70 -8.43 10.78
CA VAL A 22 0.36 -9.05 10.70
C VAL A 22 -0.74 -7.99 10.60
N ASP A 23 -0.54 -6.84 11.23
CA ASP A 23 -1.49 -5.73 11.20
C ASP A 23 -1.46 -4.97 9.86
N GLU A 24 -0.31 -4.82 9.21
CA GLU A 24 -0.25 -4.32 7.82
C GLU A 24 -1.01 -5.23 6.86
N ILE A 25 -0.80 -6.55 6.96
CA ILE A 25 -1.46 -7.53 6.09
C ILE A 25 -2.98 -7.45 6.27
N ARG A 26 -3.45 -7.32 7.52
CA ARG A 26 -4.88 -7.17 7.82
C ARG A 26 -5.46 -5.87 7.25
N LEU A 27 -4.74 -4.76 7.38
CA LEU A 27 -5.17 -3.46 6.84
C LEU A 27 -5.25 -3.49 5.31
N ILE A 28 -4.21 -4.00 4.64
CA ILE A 28 -4.17 -4.15 3.18
C ILE A 28 -5.36 -5.01 2.70
N LYS A 29 -5.57 -6.17 3.33
CA LYS A 29 -6.69 -7.05 2.98
C LYS A 29 -8.06 -6.37 3.17
N SER A 30 -8.22 -5.60 4.25
CA SER A 30 -9.47 -4.87 4.51
C SER A 30 -9.72 -3.79 3.45
N ILE A 31 -8.67 -3.05 3.05
CA ILE A 31 -8.74 -2.05 1.99
C ILE A 31 -9.15 -2.69 0.66
N ASP A 32 -8.55 -3.83 0.31
CA ASP A 32 -8.88 -4.57 -0.92
C ASP A 32 -10.33 -5.04 -0.96
N GLU A 33 -10.82 -5.64 0.14
CA GLU A 33 -12.22 -6.09 0.24
C GLU A 33 -13.22 -4.92 0.12
N MET A 34 -12.88 -3.76 0.69
CA MET A 34 -13.69 -2.55 0.57
C MET A 34 -13.67 -1.99 -0.84
N ASN A 35 -12.53 -2.00 -1.54
CA ASN A 35 -12.43 -1.60 -2.95
C ASN A 35 -13.28 -2.50 -3.86
N VAL A 36 -13.25 -3.82 -3.65
CA VAL A 36 -14.14 -4.76 -4.36
C VAL A 36 -15.61 -4.41 -4.11
N THR A 37 -15.96 -4.08 -2.86
CA THR A 37 -17.32 -3.67 -2.49
C THR A 37 -17.73 -2.37 -3.19
N VAL A 38 -16.85 -1.35 -3.23
CA VAL A 38 -17.09 -0.11 -3.98
C VAL A 38 -17.34 -0.40 -5.44
N ASN A 39 -16.50 -1.20 -6.08
CA ASN A 39 -16.63 -1.54 -7.50
C ASN A 39 -17.96 -2.24 -7.79
N ARG A 40 -18.37 -3.18 -6.93
CA ARG A 40 -19.66 -3.87 -7.06
C ARG A 40 -20.85 -2.92 -6.90
N ILE A 41 -20.81 -2.03 -5.91
CA ILE A 41 -21.87 -1.03 -5.72
C ILE A 41 -21.90 -0.08 -6.92
N GLN A 42 -20.75 0.38 -7.39
CA GLN A 42 -20.64 1.32 -8.50
C GLN A 42 -21.15 0.72 -9.83
N GLN A 43 -21.02 -0.59 -10.03
CA GLN A 43 -21.61 -1.29 -11.18
C GLN A 43 -23.13 -1.38 -11.12
N LEU A 44 -23.71 -1.50 -9.91
CA LEU A 44 -25.15 -1.65 -9.70
C LEU A 44 -25.87 -0.29 -9.60
N ASP A 45 -25.25 0.66 -8.91
CA ASP A 45 -25.74 2.01 -8.64
C ASP A 45 -24.55 2.98 -8.54
N PRO A 46 -24.14 3.60 -9.66
CA PRO A 46 -23.00 4.52 -9.71
C PRO A 46 -23.16 5.76 -8.82
N GLN A 47 -24.39 6.15 -8.49
CA GLN A 47 -24.69 7.35 -7.70
C GLN A 47 -25.00 7.02 -6.24
N SER A 48 -24.75 5.77 -5.83
CA SER A 48 -25.03 5.34 -4.46
C SER A 48 -24.26 6.21 -3.46
N PRO A 49 -24.95 6.89 -2.53
CA PRO A 49 -24.27 7.70 -1.51
C PRO A 49 -23.35 6.85 -0.62
N ARG A 50 -23.59 5.53 -0.55
CA ARG A 50 -22.74 4.55 0.14
C ARG A 50 -21.31 4.52 -0.40
N ILE A 51 -21.11 4.74 -1.70
CA ILE A 51 -19.77 4.77 -2.31
C ILE A 51 -18.90 5.85 -1.64
N LYS A 52 -19.47 7.02 -1.36
CA LYS A 52 -18.73 8.12 -0.73
C LYS A 52 -18.28 7.75 0.69
N TYR A 53 -19.16 7.11 1.47
CA TYR A 53 -18.83 6.66 2.82
C TYR A 53 -17.75 5.59 2.83
N ILE A 54 -17.86 4.58 1.95
CA ILE A 54 -16.89 3.49 1.88
C ILE A 54 -15.52 4.00 1.41
N ARG A 55 -15.48 4.93 0.44
CA ARG A 55 -14.22 5.56 0.01
C ARG A 55 -13.55 6.40 1.11
N LEU A 56 -14.34 7.07 1.94
CA LEU A 56 -13.80 7.80 3.09
C LEU A 56 -13.15 6.83 4.08
N GLU A 57 -13.79 5.70 4.35
CA GLU A 57 -13.24 4.69 5.26
C GLU A 57 -11.99 4.01 4.69
N ILE A 58 -11.94 3.72 3.38
CA ILE A 58 -10.72 3.26 2.70
C ILE A 58 -9.57 4.24 2.95
N LYS A 59 -9.81 5.54 2.76
CA LYS A 59 -8.80 6.57 2.99
C LYS A 59 -8.32 6.61 4.45
N ASN A 60 -9.23 6.38 5.41
CA ASN A 60 -8.84 6.28 6.83
C ASN A 60 -7.94 5.07 7.09
N LEU A 61 -8.24 3.93 6.48
CA LEU A 61 -7.42 2.71 6.60
C LEU A 61 -6.06 2.87 5.93
N GLU A 62 -5.99 3.54 4.77
CA GLU A 62 -4.74 3.90 4.09
C GLU A 62 -3.88 4.80 4.99
N GLY A 63 -4.46 5.82 5.61
CA GLY A 63 -3.73 6.67 6.56
C GLY A 63 -3.17 5.89 7.76
N ARG A 64 -3.95 4.95 8.32
CA ARG A 64 -3.48 4.07 9.40
C ARG A 64 -2.36 3.12 8.95
N LEU A 65 -2.39 2.68 7.70
CA LEU A 65 -1.35 1.84 7.12
C LEU A 65 -0.05 2.63 6.95
N ASP A 66 -0.15 3.89 6.49
CA ASP A 66 0.99 4.79 6.38
C ASP A 66 1.59 5.11 7.76
N ASP A 67 0.76 5.44 8.76
CA ASP A 67 1.21 5.65 10.14
C ASP A 67 1.96 4.42 10.69
N LEU A 68 1.48 3.22 10.39
CA LEU A 68 2.08 1.99 10.88
C LEU A 68 3.43 1.70 10.19
N ARG A 69 3.54 2.00 8.90
CA ARG A 69 4.80 1.93 8.14
C ARG A 69 5.83 2.93 8.66
N ASP A 70 5.41 4.16 8.89
CA ASP A 70 6.29 5.23 9.41
C ASP A 70 6.82 4.88 10.81
N ASN A 71 5.96 4.33 11.68
CA ASN A 71 6.38 3.86 13.00
C ASN A 71 7.33 2.66 12.95
N THR A 72 7.25 1.83 11.91
CA THR A 72 8.12 0.65 11.71
C THR A 72 9.47 1.03 11.08
N LEU A 73 9.57 2.20 10.43
CA LEU A 73 10.81 2.72 9.82
C LEU A 73 11.74 3.44 10.82
N ILE A 74 11.27 3.74 12.04
CA ILE A 74 12.00 4.49 13.08
C ILE A 74 12.81 3.57 14.02
N SER A 75 12.67 2.24 13.95
CA SER A 75 13.40 1.28 14.80
C SER A 75 14.69 0.75 14.19
#